data_AF-A0A7V8AUL7-F1
#
_entry.id   AF-A0A7V8AUL7-F1
#
_cell.length_a   1.000
_cell.length_b   1.000
_cell.length_c   1.000
_cell.angle_alpha   90.00
_cell.angle_beta   90.00
_cell.angle_gamma   90.00
#
_symmetry.space_group_name_H-M   'P 1'
#
loop_
_entity.id
_entity.type
_entity.pdbx_description
1 polymer ?
#
loop_
_entity_poly.entity_id
_entity_poly.type
_entity_poly.pdbx_seq_one_letter_code
_entity_poly.pdbx_strand_id
1 'polypeptide(L)'
;MMRRIRLIIVALLFVSGVCSCATIAERQQKEYGLLMSAVSFSAGKVFGEYGDDIPEKFDAAWLLSVVKDKMPADYFNALRRYRLDVAAQGTYYRLLVFRGKELILFDFSCTEQVDGPVLLRPQAYDLSMLDQYDSCRLPVQYPP
;
A
#
# COMPACT_ATOMS: atom_id res chain seq x y z
N MET A 1 24.40 46.74 -26.07
CA MET A 1 24.80 45.32 -26.04
C MET A 1 24.40 44.59 -24.74
N MET A 2 24.49 45.23 -23.56
CA MET A 2 24.17 44.61 -22.25
C MET A 2 22.70 44.20 -21.99
N ARG A 3 21.71 44.81 -22.68
CA ARG A 3 20.29 44.46 -22.51
C ARG A 3 19.91 43.08 -23.08
N ARG A 4 20.61 42.60 -24.12
CA ARG A 4 20.34 41.29 -24.75
C ARG A 4 20.86 40.13 -23.90
N ILE A 5 21.97 40.32 -23.19
CA ILE A 5 22.57 39.29 -22.32
C ILE A 5 21.68 39.02 -21.09
N ARG A 6 21.06 40.07 -20.51
CA ARG A 6 20.15 39.91 -19.36
C ARG A 6 18.88 39.12 -19.69
N LEU A 7 18.33 39.29 -20.90
CA LEU A 7 17.15 38.53 -21.36
C LEU A 7 17.45 37.04 -21.55
N ILE A 8 18.64 36.69 -22.03
CA ILE A 8 19.06 35.29 -22.21
C ILE A 8 19.22 34.59 -20.86
N ILE A 9 19.80 35.27 -19.86
CA ILE A 9 19.98 34.71 -18.52
C ILE A 9 18.63 34.48 -17.82
N VAL A 10 17.66 35.39 -17.97
CA VAL A 10 16.31 35.22 -17.42
C VAL A 10 15.56 34.08 -18.13
N ALA A 11 15.73 33.92 -19.45
CA ALA A 11 15.14 32.82 -20.20
C ALA A 11 15.75 31.45 -19.82
N LEU A 12 17.07 31.38 -19.59
CA LEU A 12 17.73 30.14 -19.15
C LEU A 12 17.35 29.74 -17.71
N LEU A 13 17.10 30.70 -16.82
CA LEU A 13 16.65 30.44 -15.45
C LEU A 13 15.18 29.99 -15.38
N PHE A 14 14.36 30.30 -16.39
CA PHE A 14 12.95 29.90 -16.41
C PHE A 14 12.73 28.47 -16.92
N VAL A 15 13.67 27.89 -17.68
CA VAL A 15 13.53 26.55 -18.27
C VAL A 15 13.90 25.42 -17.28
N SER A 16 14.72 25.70 -16.26
CA SER A 16 15.13 24.70 -15.26
C SER A 16 14.13 24.53 -14.11
N GLY A 17 13.10 25.38 -13.98
CA GLY A 17 12.16 25.36 -12.87
C GLY A 17 10.94 24.45 -13.02
N VAL A 18 10.68 23.89 -14.22
CA VAL A 18 9.38 23.28 -14.55
C VAL A 18 9.37 21.73 -14.52
N CYS A 19 10.53 21.06 -14.39
CA CYS A 19 10.62 19.62 -14.68
C CYS A 19 10.58 18.67 -13.46
N SER A 20 10.63 19.17 -12.22
CA SER A 20 10.87 18.28 -11.06
C SER A 20 9.61 17.71 -10.39
N CYS A 21 8.40 18.17 -10.72
CA CYS A 21 7.16 17.63 -10.11
C CYS A 21 6.69 16.31 -10.77
N ALA A 22 6.85 16.17 -12.09
CA ALA A 22 6.39 14.97 -12.81
C ALA A 22 7.13 13.70 -12.34
N THR A 23 8.43 13.82 -12.05
CA THR A 23 9.29 12.69 -11.62
C THR A 23 8.93 12.15 -10.23
N ILE A 24 8.39 12.99 -9.33
CA ILE A 24 8.01 12.58 -7.98
C ILE A 24 6.69 11.78 -8.03
N ALA A 25 5.70 12.28 -8.76
CA ALA A 25 4.41 11.60 -8.92
C ALA A 25 4.57 10.24 -9.62
N GLU A 26 5.37 10.17 -10.68
CA GLU A 26 5.64 8.94 -11.40
C GLU A 26 6.38 7.90 -10.52
N ARG A 27 7.36 8.36 -9.74
CA ARG A 27 8.08 7.49 -8.79
C ARG A 27 7.14 6.94 -7.71
N GLN A 28 6.26 7.77 -7.17
CA GLN A 28 5.28 7.38 -6.16
C GLN A 28 4.26 6.39 -6.74
N GLN A 29 3.79 6.60 -7.96
CA GLN A 29 2.88 5.68 -8.63
C GLN A 29 3.53 4.31 -8.88
N LYS A 30 4.79 4.29 -9.34
CA LYS A 30 5.54 3.04 -9.53
C LYS A 30 5.73 2.29 -8.21
N GLU A 31 6.04 3.02 -7.14
CA GLU A 31 6.20 2.45 -5.80
C GLU A 31 4.90 1.85 -5.27
N TYR A 32 3.77 2.53 -5.47
CA TYR A 32 2.46 1.98 -5.11
C TYR A 32 2.05 0.78 -5.95
N GLY A 33 2.34 0.78 -7.26
CA GLY A 33 2.11 -0.39 -8.10
C GLY A 33 2.89 -1.61 -7.59
N LEU A 34 4.15 -1.42 -7.21
CA LEU A 34 4.98 -2.47 -6.63
C LEU A 34 4.44 -2.97 -5.28
N LEU A 35 4.00 -2.04 -4.43
CA LEU A 35 3.41 -2.37 -3.13
C LEU A 35 2.10 -3.16 -3.30
N MET A 36 1.21 -2.75 -4.21
CA MET A 36 -0.03 -3.47 -4.50
C MET A 36 0.24 -4.89 -5.00
N SER A 37 1.17 -5.06 -5.93
CA SER A 37 1.58 -6.39 -6.39
C SER A 37 2.11 -7.25 -5.25
N ALA A 38 2.88 -6.66 -4.34
CA ALA A 38 3.42 -7.37 -3.19
C ALA A 38 2.32 -7.80 -2.20
N VAL A 39 1.34 -6.92 -1.94
CA VAL A 39 0.20 -7.24 -1.07
C VAL A 39 -0.67 -8.34 -1.68
N SER A 40 -1.09 -8.23 -2.94
CA SER A 40 -1.88 -9.28 -3.59
C SER A 40 -1.13 -10.62 -3.63
N PHE A 41 0.16 -10.59 -3.93
CA PHE A 41 0.95 -11.82 -3.90
C PHE A 41 1.00 -12.41 -2.48
N SER A 42 1.13 -11.58 -1.45
CA SER A 42 1.09 -12.05 -0.07
C SER A 42 -0.25 -12.69 0.28
N ALA A 43 -1.37 -12.08 -0.11
CA ALA A 43 -2.70 -12.63 0.10
C ALA A 43 -2.84 -14.02 -0.52
N GLY A 44 -2.49 -14.18 -1.81
CA GLY A 44 -2.54 -15.49 -2.46
C GLY A 44 -1.67 -16.56 -1.78
N LYS A 45 -0.57 -16.19 -1.12
CA LYS A 45 0.24 -17.15 -0.35
C LYS A 45 -0.36 -17.49 1.01
N VAL A 46 -1.01 -16.53 1.66
CA VAL A 46 -1.72 -16.77 2.92
C VAL A 46 -2.91 -17.69 2.68
N PHE A 47 -3.73 -17.42 1.64
CA PHE A 47 -4.82 -18.30 1.21
C PHE A 47 -4.34 -19.72 0.89
N GLY A 48 -3.21 -19.86 0.19
CA GLY A 48 -2.65 -21.18 -0.10
C GLY A 48 -2.14 -21.94 1.13
N GLU A 49 -1.74 -21.25 2.20
CA GLU A 49 -1.23 -21.87 3.44
C GLU A 49 -2.36 -22.21 4.42
N TYR A 50 -3.35 -21.33 4.54
CA TYR A 50 -4.36 -21.38 5.59
C TYR A 50 -5.79 -21.67 5.09
N GLY A 51 -6.01 -21.65 3.78
CA GLY A 51 -7.35 -21.80 3.19
C GLY A 51 -8.28 -20.71 3.72
N ASP A 52 -9.40 -21.13 4.29
CA ASP A 52 -10.43 -20.24 4.83
C ASP A 52 -10.19 -19.83 6.29
N ASP A 53 -9.25 -20.45 7.01
CA ASP A 53 -9.08 -20.28 8.46
C ASP A 53 -7.73 -19.64 8.82
N ILE A 54 -7.75 -18.35 9.15
CA ILE A 54 -6.53 -17.61 9.46
C ILE A 54 -6.25 -17.65 10.98
N PRO A 55 -5.02 -18.01 11.41
CA PRO A 55 -4.71 -18.08 12.83
C PRO A 55 -4.93 -16.75 13.55
N GLU A 56 -5.54 -16.76 14.74
CA GLU A 56 -5.77 -15.53 15.53
C GLU A 56 -4.48 -14.74 15.84
N LYS A 57 -3.34 -15.43 15.93
CA LYS A 57 -2.02 -14.84 16.19
C LYS A 57 -1.29 -14.41 14.92
N PHE A 58 -1.98 -14.35 13.78
CA PHE A 58 -1.39 -13.94 12.51
C PHE A 58 -1.07 -12.43 12.54
N ASP A 59 0.22 -12.12 12.69
CA ASP A 59 0.76 -10.77 12.75
C ASP A 59 1.69 -10.47 11.56
N ALA A 60 2.26 -9.26 11.54
CA ALA A 60 3.14 -8.83 10.46
C ALA A 60 4.42 -9.67 10.35
N ALA A 61 4.95 -10.18 11.46
CA ALA A 61 6.15 -11.01 11.45
C ALA A 61 5.85 -12.38 10.83
N TRP A 62 4.68 -12.96 11.16
CA TRP A 62 4.17 -14.16 10.53
C TRP A 62 3.89 -13.97 9.04
N LEU A 63 3.20 -12.90 8.63
CA LEU A 63 2.98 -12.61 7.22
C LEU A 63 4.30 -12.60 6.44
N LEU A 64 5.30 -11.88 6.96
CA LEU A 64 6.62 -11.79 6.33
C LEU A 64 7.35 -13.13 6.30
N SER A 65 7.21 -13.98 7.33
CA SER A 65 7.87 -15.30 7.37
C SER A 65 7.29 -16.25 6.32
N VAL A 66 5.96 -16.26 6.15
CA VAL A 66 5.26 -17.10 5.17
C VAL A 66 5.67 -16.74 3.74
N VAL A 67 5.85 -15.46 3.44
CA VAL A 67 6.05 -14.99 2.06
C VAL A 67 7.53 -14.83 1.67
N LYS A 68 8.45 -14.81 2.64
CA LYS A 68 9.88 -14.49 2.43
C LYS A 68 10.52 -15.26 1.27
N ASP A 69 10.35 -16.57 1.24
CA ASP A 69 10.98 -17.45 0.24
C ASP A 69 9.99 -17.85 -0.87
N LYS A 70 8.74 -17.38 -0.79
CA LYS A 70 7.66 -17.71 -1.73
C LYS A 70 7.40 -16.57 -2.73
N MET A 71 8.04 -15.41 -2.58
CA MET A 71 7.77 -14.16 -3.30
C MET A 71 9.02 -13.64 -4.03
N PRO A 72 8.87 -12.97 -5.20
CA PRO A 72 9.98 -12.24 -5.82
C PRO A 72 10.64 -11.24 -4.86
N ALA A 73 11.97 -11.16 -4.89
CA ALA A 73 12.75 -10.36 -3.94
C ALA A 73 12.34 -8.87 -3.94
N ASP A 74 12.01 -8.30 -5.10
CA ASP A 74 11.60 -6.90 -5.22
C ASP A 74 10.27 -6.62 -4.49
N TYR A 75 9.33 -7.56 -4.52
CA TYR A 75 8.03 -7.44 -3.84
C TYR A 75 8.22 -7.59 -2.33
N PHE A 76 9.03 -8.56 -1.91
CA PHE A 76 9.34 -8.76 -0.50
C PHE A 76 10.05 -7.52 0.08
N ASN A 77 11.01 -6.97 -0.66
CA ASN A 77 11.70 -5.73 -0.29
C ASN A 77 10.77 -4.52 -0.31
N ALA A 78 9.73 -4.50 -1.16
CA ALA A 78 8.70 -3.47 -1.10
C ALA A 78 7.94 -3.53 0.22
N LEU A 79 7.39 -4.70 0.60
CA LEU A 79 6.67 -4.87 1.87
C LEU A 79 7.53 -4.51 3.09
N ARG A 80 8.75 -5.04 3.15
CA ARG A 80 9.65 -4.86 4.30
C ARG A 80 10.11 -3.40 4.53
N ARG A 81 10.01 -2.54 3.51
CA ARG A 81 10.37 -1.12 3.65
C ARG A 81 9.35 -0.33 4.47
N TYR A 82 8.13 -0.85 4.59
CA TYR A 82 7.05 -0.19 5.31
C TYR A 82 6.82 -0.82 6.67
N ARG A 83 6.25 -0.04 7.58
CA ARG A 83 5.68 -0.63 8.80
C ARG A 83 4.37 -1.29 8.41
N LEU A 84 4.22 -2.55 8.80
CA LEU A 84 3.02 -3.34 8.60
C LEU A 84 2.36 -3.60 9.95
N ASP A 85 1.06 -3.39 10.05
CA ASP A 85 0.25 -3.92 11.15
C ASP A 85 -0.76 -4.90 10.55
N VAL A 86 -0.82 -6.11 11.10
CA VAL A 86 -1.71 -7.18 10.63
C VAL A 86 -2.56 -7.66 11.80
N ALA A 87 -3.85 -7.87 11.55
CA ALA A 87 -4.76 -8.48 12.51
C ALA A 87 -5.68 -9.47 11.80
N ALA A 88 -5.69 -10.73 12.26
CA ALA A 88 -6.67 -11.72 11.83
C ALA A 88 -8.09 -11.38 12.30
N GLN A 89 -9.09 -11.76 11.51
CA GLN A 89 -10.52 -11.55 11.72
C GLN A 89 -11.29 -12.80 11.28
N GLY A 90 -11.08 -13.93 11.98
CA GLY A 90 -11.67 -15.22 11.63
C GLY A 90 -11.13 -15.74 10.31
N THR A 91 -11.88 -15.55 9.21
CA THR A 91 -11.57 -16.11 7.90
C THR A 91 -10.81 -15.16 6.96
N TYR A 92 -10.52 -13.94 7.39
CA TYR A 92 -9.71 -12.96 6.66
C TYR A 92 -8.78 -12.20 7.61
N TYR A 93 -7.90 -11.37 7.07
CA TYR A 93 -7.05 -10.49 7.88
C TYR A 93 -7.10 -9.06 7.35
N ARG A 94 -6.84 -8.12 8.25
CA ARG A 94 -6.61 -6.72 7.93
C ARG A 94 -5.13 -6.46 7.91
N LEU A 95 -4.61 -5.99 6.77
CA LEU A 95 -3.25 -5.50 6.62
C LEU A 95 -3.26 -3.97 6.48
N LEU A 96 -2.50 -3.30 7.33
CA LEU A 96 -2.29 -1.87 7.31
C LEU A 96 -0.83 -1.59 6.98
N VAL A 97 -0.59 -0.75 5.98
CA VAL A 97 0.76 -0.37 5.54
C VAL A 97 0.99 1.12 5.80
N PHE A 98 2.03 1.42 6.57
CA PHE A 98 2.34 2.78 6.99
C PHE A 98 3.65 3.29 6.39
N ARG A 99 3.62 4.55 5.94
CA ARG A 99 4.80 5.35 5.61
C ARG A 99 5.01 6.38 6.72
N GLY A 100 5.91 6.08 7.65
CA GLY A 100 6.06 6.88 8.86
C GLY A 100 4.82 6.76 9.76
N LYS A 101 4.07 7.86 9.91
CA LYS A 101 2.80 7.88 10.66
C LYS A 101 1.56 7.84 9.75
N GLU A 102 1.75 7.90 8.43
CA GLU A 102 0.65 7.93 7.46
C GLU A 102 0.28 6.51 7.04
N LEU A 103 -0.99 6.15 7.14
CA LEU A 103 -1.51 4.94 6.51
C LEU A 103 -1.59 5.16 5.00
N ILE A 104 -0.89 4.34 4.20
CA ILE A 104 -0.83 4.52 2.74
C ILE A 104 -1.56 3.41 1.97
N LEU A 105 -1.85 2.29 2.62
CA LEU A 105 -2.64 1.19 2.07
C LEU A 105 -3.27 0.47 3.26
N PHE A 106 -4.56 0.15 3.14
CA PHE A 106 -5.18 -0.88 3.96
C PHE A 106 -5.81 -1.91 3.06
N ASP A 107 -5.76 -3.17 3.48
CA ASP A 107 -6.30 -4.30 2.76
C ASP A 107 -7.05 -5.20 3.73
N PHE A 108 -8.28 -5.56 3.38
CA PHE A 108 -9.05 -6.57 4.08
C PHE A 108 -8.94 -7.80 3.21
N SER A 109 -7.90 -8.61 3.38
CA SER A 109 -7.55 -9.65 2.44
C SER A 109 -8.49 -10.86 2.61
N CYS A 110 -9.70 -10.77 2.07
CA CYS A 110 -10.63 -11.91 1.97
C CYS A 110 -10.54 -12.62 0.61
N THR A 111 -9.74 -12.09 -0.32
CA THR A 111 -9.40 -12.75 -1.58
C THR A 111 -7.88 -12.74 -1.84
N GLU A 112 -7.43 -13.38 -2.92
CA GLU A 112 -6.03 -13.29 -3.38
C GLU A 112 -5.65 -11.92 -3.97
N GLN A 113 -6.62 -11.00 -4.10
CA GLN A 113 -6.41 -9.66 -4.64
C GLN A 113 -6.32 -8.63 -3.52
N VAL A 114 -5.88 -7.42 -3.86
CA VAL A 114 -5.98 -6.29 -2.93
C VAL A 114 -7.42 -5.82 -2.94
N ASP A 115 -8.13 -6.04 -1.84
CA ASP A 115 -9.53 -5.68 -1.65
C ASP A 115 -9.66 -4.22 -1.15
N GLY A 116 -8.67 -3.74 -0.38
CA GLY A 116 -8.66 -2.37 0.12
C GLY A 116 -7.90 -1.35 -0.77
N PRO A 117 -8.13 -0.05 -0.56
CA PRO A 117 -7.57 1.01 -1.40
C PRO A 117 -6.12 1.38 -1.03
N VAL A 118 -5.39 1.84 -2.04
CA VAL A 118 -4.16 2.62 -1.84
C VAL A 118 -4.50 4.09 -1.68
N LEU A 119 -4.01 4.69 -0.60
CA LEU A 119 -4.34 6.06 -0.22
C LEU A 119 -3.34 7.04 -0.83
N LEU A 120 -3.77 7.71 -1.90
CA LEU A 120 -3.00 8.83 -2.48
C LEU A 120 -2.99 10.07 -1.59
N ARG A 121 -4.02 10.21 -0.74
CA ARG A 121 -4.16 11.27 0.26
C ARG A 121 -4.53 10.65 1.61
N PRO A 122 -3.57 10.05 2.34
CA PRO A 122 -3.79 9.39 3.64
C PRO A 122 -4.62 10.21 4.63
N GLN A 123 -4.45 11.54 4.62
CA GLN A 123 -5.10 12.44 5.56
C GLN A 123 -6.59 12.68 5.26
N ALA A 124 -7.07 12.24 4.08
CA ALA A 124 -8.46 12.37 3.68
C ALA A 124 -9.36 11.24 4.22
N TYR A 125 -8.78 10.22 4.85
CA TYR A 125 -9.50 9.05 5.36
C TYR A 125 -9.52 9.06 6.88
N ASP A 126 -10.69 8.81 7.47
CA ASP A 126 -10.79 8.64 8.92
C ASP A 126 -10.43 7.20 9.30
N LEU A 127 -9.24 7.03 9.88
CA LEU A 127 -8.70 5.73 10.25
C LEU A 127 -9.43 5.11 11.46
N SER A 128 -10.16 5.91 12.25
CA SER A 128 -10.97 5.38 13.34
C SER A 128 -12.22 4.63 12.83
N MET A 129 -12.56 4.83 11.54
CA MET A 129 -13.69 4.22 10.86
C MET A 129 -13.27 3.10 9.90
N LEU A 130 -12.07 2.52 10.06
CA LEU A 130 -11.56 1.46 9.18
C LEU A 130 -12.57 0.31 8.97
N ASP A 131 -13.25 -0.12 10.02
CA ASP A 131 -14.25 -1.21 9.96
C ASP A 131 -15.46 -0.88 9.05
N GLN A 132 -15.70 0.41 8.72
CA GLN A 132 -16.75 0.81 7.77
C GLN A 132 -16.30 0.64 6.31
N TYR A 133 -14.99 0.55 6.07
CA TYR A 133 -14.41 0.28 4.76
C TYR A 133 -14.16 -1.21 4.53
N ASP A 134 -14.49 -2.06 5.51
CA ASP A 134 -14.31 -3.50 5.45
C ASP A 134 -15.37 -4.14 4.56
N SER A 135 -15.01 -4.38 3.30
CA SER A 135 -15.85 -5.08 2.33
C SER A 135 -15.93 -6.58 2.56
N CYS A 136 -15.04 -7.15 3.39
CA CYS A 136 -14.97 -8.57 3.68
C CYS A 136 -15.90 -8.99 4.81
N ARG A 137 -16.41 -8.01 5.56
CA ARG A 137 -17.45 -8.23 6.55
C ARG A 137 -18.71 -8.77 5.86
N LEU A 138 -18.98 -10.06 6.05
CA LEU A 138 -20.24 -10.67 5.62
C LEU A 138 -21.43 -9.87 6.19
N PRO A 139 -22.57 -9.79 5.47
CA PRO A 139 -23.78 -9.21 6.03
C PRO A 139 -24.13 -9.96 7.32
N VAL A 140 -24.37 -9.22 8.40
CA VAL A 140 -24.82 -9.78 9.67
C VAL A 140 -26.06 -10.63 9.40
N GLN A 141 -25.92 -11.96 9.47
CA GLN A 141 -27.08 -12.83 9.50
C GLN A 141 -27.77 -12.58 10.82
N TYR A 142 -28.85 -11.79 10.79
CA TYR A 142 -29.77 -11.74 11.91
C TYR A 142 -30.30 -13.16 12.14
N PRO A 143 -30.28 -13.67 13.38
CA PRO A 143 -30.98 -14.92 13.67
C PRO A 143 -32.48 -14.75 13.36
N PRO A 144 -33.16 -15.82 12.93
CA PRO A 144 -34.58 -15.77 12.56
C PRO A 144 -35.49 -15.30 13.70
#